data_AF-A0A968JJV1-F1
#
_entry.id   AF-A0A968JJV1-F1
#
_cell.length_a   1.000
_cell.length_b   1.000
_cell.length_c   1.000
_cell.angle_alpha   90.00
_cell.angle_beta   90.00
_cell.angle_gamma   90.00
#
_symmetry.space_group_name_H-M   'P 1'
#
loop_
_entity.id
_entity.type
_entity.pdbx_description
1 polymer ?
#
loop_
_entity_poly.entity_id
_entity_poly.type
_entity_poly.pdbx_seq_one_letter_code
_entity_poly.pdbx_strand_id
1 'polypeptide(L)'
;CHPERTTAPPLSSVFTQVQAVLSNRPYLFVVGIYMVSWLALQITAAIIPFYTTYLLQNEDVLALAILGLQGMALLCLFGWNSISHRIGKQNTYLIGAAIWIGAQLALFFVQPEQVALALFIAAVAGIGVSTSYLIPWSLVPDVVDYHELQTGQHQEGMFYGLLVFAQKLGLALGLFIVGVVLAGQGFDQNLTVAQQPESAVFAIRLLISLLPAGLLVVGMVLAFFFPITQQQHAAIAAELAQRRATGNERR
;
A
#
# COMPACT_ATOMS: atom_id res chain seq x y z
N CYS A 1 30.94 34.69 -28.15
CA CYS A 1 29.99 33.56 -28.36
C CYS A 1 29.72 32.90 -27.02
N HIS A 2 28.63 33.28 -26.36
CA HIS A 2 28.13 32.59 -25.17
C HIS A 2 27.26 31.40 -25.63
N PRO A 3 27.38 30.21 -25.01
CA PRO A 3 26.57 29.07 -25.37
C PRO A 3 25.11 29.36 -24.99
N GLU A 4 24.22 28.98 -25.89
CA GLU A 4 22.77 29.05 -25.72
C GLU A 4 22.38 28.41 -24.39
N ARG A 5 21.71 29.21 -23.55
CA ARG A 5 20.96 28.68 -22.41
C ARG A 5 19.89 27.78 -23.00
N THR A 6 20.02 26.47 -22.82
CA THR A 6 18.91 25.53 -22.87
C THR A 6 17.78 26.15 -22.05
N THR A 7 16.78 26.68 -22.72
CA THR A 7 15.59 27.23 -22.07
C THR A 7 14.97 26.08 -21.31
N ALA A 8 15.08 26.13 -19.98
CA ALA A 8 14.27 25.29 -19.12
C ALA A 8 12.83 25.38 -19.64
N PRO A 9 12.11 24.25 -19.81
CA PRO A 9 10.74 24.29 -20.28
C PRO A 9 9.96 25.30 -19.43
N PRO A 10 9.02 26.07 -20.02
CA PRO A 10 8.29 27.08 -19.28
C PRO A 10 7.75 26.41 -18.02
N LEU A 11 8.03 27.01 -16.86
CA LEU A 11 7.51 26.56 -15.57
C LEU A 11 5.99 26.64 -15.62
N SER A 12 5.37 25.63 -16.23
CA SER A 12 3.94 25.43 -16.16
C SER A 12 3.59 25.42 -14.69
N SER A 13 2.51 26.11 -14.33
CA SER A 13 2.07 26.19 -12.95
C SER A 13 2.06 24.79 -12.34
N VAL A 14 2.55 24.64 -11.10
CA VAL A 14 2.57 23.36 -10.37
C VAL A 14 1.22 22.66 -10.47
N PHE A 15 0.13 23.43 -10.47
CA PHE A 15 -1.23 22.93 -10.65
C PHE A 15 -1.45 22.23 -12.00
N THR A 16 -0.92 22.77 -13.08
CA THR A 16 -1.01 22.17 -14.42
C THR A 16 -0.22 20.86 -14.50
N GLN A 17 0.93 20.78 -13.83
CA GLN A 17 1.73 19.55 -13.75
C GLN A 17 0.99 18.48 -12.93
N VAL A 18 0.43 18.84 -11.77
CA VAL A 18 -0.40 17.94 -10.97
C VAL A 18 -1.59 17.43 -11.78
N GLN A 19 -2.30 18.31 -12.48
CA GLN A 19 -3.42 17.94 -13.33
C GLN A 19 -3.01 17.01 -14.47
N ALA A 20 -1.85 17.25 -15.10
CA ALA A 20 -1.33 16.38 -16.15
C ALA A 20 -1.01 14.97 -15.62
N VAL A 21 -0.38 14.87 -14.44
CA VAL A 21 -0.09 13.59 -13.79
C VAL A 21 -1.38 12.86 -13.38
N LEU A 22 -2.35 13.57 -12.80
CA LEU A 22 -3.65 13.00 -12.43
C LEU A 22 -4.52 12.62 -13.63
N SER A 23 -4.25 13.17 -14.82
CA SER A 23 -4.94 12.77 -16.06
C SER A 23 -4.43 11.44 -16.61
N ASN A 24 -3.28 10.95 -16.13
CA ASN A 24 -2.70 9.69 -16.54
C ASN A 24 -3.46 8.51 -15.89
N ARG A 25 -4.29 7.84 -16.69
CA ARG A 25 -5.14 6.72 -16.22
C ARG A 25 -4.34 5.63 -15.47
N PRO A 26 -3.25 5.07 -16.03
CA PRO A 26 -2.38 4.15 -15.30
C PRO A 26 -1.90 4.65 -13.94
N TYR A 27 -1.56 5.94 -13.82
CA TYR A 27 -1.13 6.52 -12.55
C TYR A 27 -2.23 6.48 -11.50
N LEU A 28 -3.46 6.83 -11.88
CA LEU A 28 -4.61 6.78 -10.97
C LEU A 28 -4.87 5.37 -10.42
N PHE A 29 -4.67 4.33 -11.24
CA PHE A 29 -4.75 2.95 -10.75
C PHE A 29 -3.64 2.63 -9.76
N VAL A 30 -2.38 3.01 -10.03
CA VAL A 30 -1.26 2.78 -9.10
C VAL A 30 -1.50 3.50 -7.77
N VAL A 31 -1.91 4.76 -7.82
CA VAL A 31 -2.24 5.55 -6.62
C VAL A 31 -3.42 4.93 -5.88
N GLY A 32 -4.47 4.48 -6.58
CA GLY A 32 -5.63 3.84 -5.97
C GLY A 32 -5.28 2.53 -5.26
N ILE A 33 -4.54 1.64 -5.93
CA ILE A 33 -4.04 0.39 -5.34
C ILE A 33 -3.20 0.69 -4.11
N TYR A 34 -2.26 1.64 -4.22
CA TYR A 34 -1.39 2.03 -3.11
C TYR A 34 -2.18 2.61 -1.94
N MET A 35 -3.10 3.53 -2.21
CA MET A 35 -3.86 4.23 -1.17
C MET A 35 -4.75 3.27 -0.39
N VAL A 36 -5.41 2.34 -1.07
CA VAL A 36 -6.28 1.34 -0.44
C VAL A 36 -5.46 0.33 0.38
N SER A 37 -4.35 -0.18 -0.18
CA SER A 37 -3.42 -1.06 0.55
C SER A 37 -2.78 -0.38 1.76
N TRP A 38 -2.36 0.88 1.59
CA TRP A 38 -1.76 1.67 2.66
C TRP A 38 -2.78 1.98 3.75
N LEU A 39 -4.01 2.31 3.39
CA LEU A 39 -5.09 2.51 4.35
C LEU A 39 -5.36 1.24 5.17
N ALA A 40 -5.43 0.08 4.51
CA ALA A 40 -5.59 -1.22 5.19
C ALA A 40 -4.44 -1.50 6.17
N LEU A 41 -3.20 -1.16 5.78
CA LEU A 41 -2.02 -1.31 6.63
C LEU A 41 -2.12 -0.41 7.85
N GLN A 42 -2.48 0.85 7.67
CA GLN A 42 -2.54 1.84 8.73
C GLN A 42 -3.68 1.55 9.72
N ILE A 43 -4.83 1.08 9.25
CA ILE A 43 -5.92 0.61 10.12
C ILE A 43 -5.45 -0.60 10.93
N THR A 44 -4.83 -1.59 10.27
CA THR A 44 -4.31 -2.79 10.95
C THR A 44 -3.27 -2.40 12.00
N ALA A 45 -2.31 -1.54 11.66
CA ALA A 45 -1.28 -1.08 12.60
C ALA A 45 -1.86 -0.31 13.79
N ALA A 46 -2.87 0.53 13.56
CA ALA A 46 -3.52 1.32 14.60
C ALA A 46 -4.37 0.47 15.55
N ILE A 47 -4.97 -0.62 15.08
CA ILE A 47 -5.87 -1.44 15.89
C ILE A 47 -5.16 -2.57 16.66
N ILE A 48 -3.93 -2.97 16.27
CA ILE A 48 -3.17 -4.03 16.96
C ILE A 48 -3.09 -3.84 18.49
N PRO A 49 -2.76 -2.65 19.05
CA PRO A 49 -2.72 -2.46 20.50
C PRO A 49 -4.07 -2.76 21.18
N PHE A 50 -5.16 -2.33 20.56
CA PHE A 50 -6.51 -2.59 21.07
C PHE A 50 -6.85 -4.08 20.98
N TYR A 51 -6.44 -4.75 19.91
CA TYR A 51 -6.68 -6.17 19.74
C TYR A 51 -5.92 -7.01 20.77
N THR A 52 -4.64 -6.71 21.03
CA THR A 52 -3.84 -7.47 22.01
C THR A 52 -4.33 -7.24 23.44
N THR A 53 -4.67 -6.00 23.80
CA THR A 53 -5.18 -5.68 25.13
C THR A 53 -6.60 -6.21 25.36
N TYR A 54 -7.54 -5.92 24.46
CA TYR A 54 -8.97 -6.16 24.73
C TYR A 54 -9.49 -7.50 24.20
N LEU A 55 -8.89 -8.06 23.15
CA LEU A 55 -9.30 -9.34 22.58
C LEU A 55 -8.45 -10.51 23.10
N LEU A 56 -7.12 -10.35 23.13
CA LEU A 56 -6.20 -11.37 23.65
C LEU A 56 -5.97 -11.28 25.16
N GLN A 57 -6.41 -10.20 25.81
CA GLN A 57 -6.22 -9.97 27.25
C GLN A 57 -4.75 -10.10 27.68
N ASN A 58 -3.82 -9.76 26.78
CA ASN A 58 -2.39 -9.91 26.98
C ASN A 58 -1.65 -8.76 26.31
N GLU A 59 -1.19 -7.80 27.11
CA GLU A 59 -0.50 -6.61 26.61
C GLU A 59 0.97 -6.89 26.27
N ASP A 60 1.59 -7.89 26.92
CA ASP A 60 3.00 -8.23 26.77
C ASP A 60 3.32 -8.71 25.35
N VAL A 61 2.32 -9.25 24.64
CA VAL A 61 2.47 -9.72 23.26
C VAL A 61 2.36 -8.62 22.20
N LEU A 62 2.07 -7.37 22.59
CA LEU A 62 1.98 -6.24 21.65
C LEU A 62 3.24 -6.09 20.80
N ALA A 63 4.41 -6.05 21.46
CA ALA A 63 5.68 -5.92 20.77
C ALA A 63 5.93 -7.10 19.82
N LEU A 64 5.61 -8.32 20.26
CA LEU A 64 5.73 -9.53 19.45
C LEU A 64 4.78 -9.53 18.25
N ALA A 65 3.55 -9.03 18.39
CA ALA A 65 2.59 -8.94 17.31
C ALA A 65 3.05 -7.93 16.24
N ILE A 66 3.53 -6.76 16.67
CA ILE A 66 4.10 -5.74 15.77
C ILE A 66 5.36 -6.27 15.08
N LEU A 67 6.27 -6.91 15.82
CA LEU A 67 7.48 -7.50 15.27
C LEU A 67 7.16 -8.66 14.33
N GLY A 68 6.16 -9.48 14.64
CA GLY A 68 5.68 -10.55 13.77
C GLY A 68 5.20 -10.00 12.43
N LEU A 69 4.31 -9.00 12.46
CA LEU A 69 3.78 -8.38 11.25
C LEU A 69 4.85 -7.65 10.44
N GLN A 70 5.55 -6.69 11.07
CA GLN A 70 6.47 -5.80 10.38
C GLN A 70 7.83 -6.44 10.11
N GLY A 71 8.32 -7.26 11.04
CA GLY A 71 9.56 -8.01 10.88
C GLY A 71 9.43 -9.06 9.77
N MET A 72 8.32 -9.79 9.72
CA MET A 72 8.07 -10.72 8.61
C MET A 72 7.91 -9.97 7.29
N ALA A 73 7.22 -8.82 7.28
CA ALA A 73 7.12 -8.00 6.09
C ALA A 73 8.52 -7.60 5.55
N LEU A 74 9.41 -7.13 6.43
CA LEU A 74 10.77 -6.75 6.04
C LEU A 74 11.58 -7.93 5.48
N LEU A 75 11.50 -9.10 6.13
CA LEU A 75 12.18 -10.31 5.65
C LEU A 75 11.66 -10.78 4.29
N CYS A 76 10.34 -10.75 4.09
CA CYS A 76 9.72 -11.20 2.86
C CYS A 76 9.90 -10.25 1.68
N LEU A 77 10.24 -8.97 1.89
CA LEU A 77 10.50 -8.02 0.80
C LEU A 77 11.55 -8.55 -0.20
N PHE A 78 12.62 -9.17 0.28
CA PHE A 78 13.66 -9.74 -0.59
C PHE A 78 13.15 -10.93 -1.42
N GLY A 79 12.35 -11.80 -0.80
CA GLY A 79 11.72 -12.94 -1.46
C GLY A 79 10.74 -12.48 -2.54
N TRP A 80 9.89 -11.52 -2.21
CA TRP A 80 8.90 -10.99 -3.15
C TRP A 80 9.52 -10.22 -4.31
N ASN A 81 10.64 -9.54 -4.10
CA ASN A 81 11.37 -8.91 -5.20
C ASN A 81 11.75 -9.96 -6.26
N SER A 82 12.38 -11.06 -5.85
CA SER A 82 12.75 -12.16 -6.74
C SER A 82 11.55 -12.83 -7.41
N ILE A 83 10.45 -13.02 -6.68
CA ILE A 83 9.21 -13.58 -7.21
C ILE A 83 8.58 -12.61 -8.24
N SER A 84 8.58 -11.31 -7.96
CA SER A 84 7.98 -10.30 -8.83
C SER A 84 8.61 -10.24 -10.22
N HIS A 85 9.91 -10.51 -10.32
CA HIS A 85 10.60 -10.64 -11.60
C HIS A 85 10.18 -11.87 -12.40
N ARG A 86 9.76 -12.96 -11.74
CA ARG A 86 9.38 -14.22 -12.39
C ARG A 86 7.92 -14.27 -12.81
N ILE A 87 7.00 -13.88 -11.93
CA ILE A 87 5.55 -14.00 -12.16
C ILE A 87 4.86 -12.68 -12.53
N GLY A 88 5.61 -11.58 -12.50
CA GLY A 88 5.11 -10.23 -12.76
C GLY A 88 4.60 -9.51 -11.51
N LYS A 89 4.65 -8.17 -11.55
CA LYS A 89 4.27 -7.27 -10.46
C LYS A 89 2.80 -7.43 -10.04
N GLN A 90 1.90 -7.51 -11.02
CA GLN A 90 0.45 -7.64 -10.81
C GLN A 90 0.09 -8.95 -10.08
N ASN A 91 0.58 -10.09 -10.58
CA ASN A 91 0.32 -11.40 -9.95
C ASN A 91 0.91 -11.48 -8.54
N THR A 92 2.09 -10.88 -8.33
CA THR A 92 2.72 -10.81 -7.01
C THR A 92 1.86 -10.06 -6.01
N TYR A 93 1.30 -8.91 -6.42
CA TYR A 93 0.36 -8.18 -5.58
C TYR A 93 -0.91 -8.97 -5.29
N LEU A 94 -1.49 -9.64 -6.29
CA LEU A 94 -2.72 -10.45 -6.10
C LEU A 94 -2.50 -11.59 -5.11
N ILE A 95 -1.39 -12.32 -5.21
CA ILE A 95 -1.07 -13.42 -4.28
C ILE A 95 -0.83 -12.88 -2.88
N GLY A 96 -0.04 -11.81 -2.73
CA GLY A 96 0.24 -11.24 -1.42
C GLY A 96 -1.00 -10.61 -0.77
N ALA A 97 -1.85 -9.93 -1.53
CA ALA A 97 -3.13 -9.43 -1.06
C ALA A 97 -4.06 -10.57 -0.62
N ALA A 98 -4.12 -11.68 -1.36
CA ALA A 98 -4.91 -12.85 -0.97
C ALA A 98 -4.41 -13.49 0.34
N ILE A 99 -3.08 -13.60 0.53
CA ILE A 99 -2.48 -14.08 1.79
C ILE A 99 -2.88 -13.14 2.94
N TRP A 100 -2.81 -11.83 2.73
CA TRP A 100 -3.13 -10.85 3.76
C TRP A 100 -4.62 -10.87 4.12
N ILE A 101 -5.51 -10.93 3.13
CA ILE A 101 -6.96 -11.08 3.33
C ILE A 101 -7.25 -12.35 4.13
N GLY A 102 -6.65 -13.49 3.75
CA GLY A 102 -6.81 -14.75 4.47
C GLY A 102 -6.38 -14.64 5.94
N ALA A 103 -5.24 -13.99 6.20
CA ALA A 103 -4.76 -13.75 7.55
C ALA A 103 -5.72 -12.84 8.35
N GLN A 104 -6.23 -11.77 7.75
CA GLN A 104 -7.19 -10.87 8.41
C GLN A 104 -8.52 -11.55 8.72
N LEU A 105 -9.04 -12.36 7.79
CA LEU A 105 -10.23 -13.16 8.04
C LEU A 105 -9.99 -14.21 9.13
N ALA A 106 -8.80 -14.81 9.18
CA ALA A 106 -8.44 -15.75 10.25
C ALA A 106 -8.42 -15.07 11.63
N LEU A 107 -7.90 -13.84 11.73
CA LEU A 107 -7.92 -13.06 12.98
C LEU A 107 -9.33 -12.81 13.51
N PHE A 108 -10.36 -12.79 12.66
CA PHE A 108 -11.74 -12.64 13.11
C PHE A 108 -12.21 -13.80 14.01
N PHE A 109 -11.72 -15.02 13.77
CA PHE A 109 -12.15 -16.23 14.48
C PHE A 109 -11.29 -16.58 15.70
N VAL A 110 -10.20 -15.84 15.92
CA VAL A 110 -9.30 -16.08 17.05
C VAL A 110 -10.03 -15.80 18.37
N GLN A 111 -9.83 -16.71 19.32
CA GLN A 111 -10.32 -16.61 20.69
C GLN A 111 -9.22 -16.06 21.62
N PRO A 112 -9.57 -15.44 22.77
CA PRO A 112 -8.62 -14.82 23.68
C PRO A 112 -7.45 -15.73 24.11
N GLU A 113 -7.71 -17.02 24.28
CA GLU A 113 -6.75 -18.01 24.77
C GLU A 113 -5.72 -18.41 23.69
N GLN A 114 -5.97 -18.07 22.42
CA GLN A 114 -5.21 -18.53 21.26
C GLN A 114 -4.11 -17.53 20.85
N VAL A 115 -3.37 -17.01 21.83
CA VAL A 115 -2.34 -15.98 21.64
C VAL A 115 -1.26 -16.41 20.62
N ALA A 116 -0.78 -17.66 20.72
CA ALA A 116 0.22 -18.19 19.80
C ALA A 116 -0.29 -18.25 18.35
N LEU A 117 -1.57 -18.58 18.16
CA LEU A 117 -2.21 -18.57 16.84
C LEU A 117 -2.32 -17.14 16.29
N ALA A 118 -2.69 -16.17 17.14
CA ALA A 118 -2.76 -14.76 16.74
C ALA A 118 -1.40 -14.23 16.26
N LEU A 119 -0.32 -14.56 16.98
CA LEU A 119 1.05 -14.19 16.61
C LEU A 119 1.50 -14.85 15.30
N PHE A 120 1.18 -16.13 15.11
CA PHE A 120 1.44 -16.84 13.86
C PHE A 120 0.70 -16.17 12.69
N ILE A 121 -0.59 -15.86 12.86
CA ILE A 121 -1.38 -15.18 11.83
C ILE A 121 -0.83 -13.77 11.54
N ALA A 122 -0.39 -13.03 12.56
CA ALA A 122 0.26 -11.73 12.38
C ALA A 122 1.53 -11.83 11.54
N ALA A 123 2.36 -12.87 11.77
CA ALA A 123 3.52 -13.13 10.92
C ALA A 123 3.12 -13.45 9.47
N VAL A 124 2.12 -14.31 9.26
CA VAL A 124 1.59 -14.62 7.92
C VAL A 124 1.04 -13.39 7.21
N ALA A 125 0.34 -12.50 7.94
CA ALA A 125 -0.14 -11.23 7.39
C ALA A 125 1.04 -10.36 6.90
N GLY A 126 2.18 -10.40 7.60
CA GLY A 126 3.40 -9.68 7.21
C GLY A 126 3.91 -10.08 5.83
N ILE A 127 3.80 -11.37 5.48
CA ILE A 127 4.14 -11.88 4.15
C ILE A 127 3.31 -11.16 3.08
N GLY A 128 2.02 -10.95 3.31
CA GLY A 128 1.15 -10.23 2.37
C GLY A 128 1.38 -8.71 2.37
N VAL A 129 1.55 -8.10 3.54
CA VAL A 129 1.83 -6.65 3.71
C VAL A 129 3.02 -6.21 2.87
N SER A 130 4.10 -7.01 2.84
CA SER A 130 5.31 -6.67 2.09
C SER A 130 5.06 -6.46 0.59
N THR A 131 4.15 -7.23 -0.03
CA THR A 131 3.78 -7.03 -1.45
C THR A 131 3.02 -5.73 -1.67
N SER A 132 2.16 -5.36 -0.73
CA SER A 132 1.36 -4.13 -0.77
C SER A 132 2.23 -2.87 -0.65
N TYR A 133 3.41 -2.99 -0.04
CA TYR A 133 4.43 -1.93 -0.05
C TYR A 133 5.28 -1.99 -1.32
N LEU A 134 5.88 -3.14 -1.63
CA LEU A 134 6.85 -3.28 -2.70
C LEU A 134 6.28 -2.96 -4.09
N ILE A 135 5.10 -3.51 -4.40
CA ILE A 135 4.58 -3.49 -5.77
C ILE A 135 4.19 -2.08 -6.23
N PRO A 136 3.43 -1.28 -5.47
CA PRO A 136 3.08 0.06 -5.93
C PRO A 136 4.30 0.95 -6.15
N TRP A 137 5.30 0.89 -5.25
CA TRP A 137 6.57 1.61 -5.43
C TRP A 137 7.33 1.14 -6.68
N SER A 138 7.25 -0.14 -7.02
CA SER A 138 7.85 -0.68 -8.26
C SER A 138 7.08 -0.29 -9.54
N LEU A 139 5.79 0.07 -9.45
CA LEU A 139 4.96 0.45 -10.60
C LEU A 139 5.10 1.94 -10.95
N VAL A 140 5.53 2.77 -10.00
CA VAL A 140 5.70 4.22 -10.24
C VAL A 140 6.69 4.51 -11.38
N PRO A 141 7.90 3.93 -11.41
CA PRO A 141 8.81 4.11 -12.54
C PRO A 141 8.18 3.74 -13.87
N ASP A 142 7.42 2.64 -13.93
CA ASP A 142 6.81 2.18 -15.17
C ASP A 142 5.79 3.19 -15.73
N VAL A 143 5.04 3.86 -14.84
CA VAL A 143 4.07 4.88 -15.22
C VAL A 143 4.76 6.20 -15.58
N VAL A 144 5.86 6.52 -14.91
CA VAL A 144 6.72 7.67 -15.24
C VAL A 144 7.30 7.50 -16.65
N ASP A 145 7.86 6.33 -16.97
CA ASP A 145 8.37 5.99 -18.30
C ASP A 145 7.26 6.08 -19.36
N TYR A 146 6.08 5.55 -19.07
CA TYR A 146 4.92 5.67 -19.97
C TYR A 146 4.52 7.13 -20.22
N HIS A 147 4.57 7.98 -19.19
CA HIS A 147 4.28 9.40 -19.33
C HIS A 147 5.35 10.15 -20.13
N GLU A 148 6.63 9.83 -19.88
CA GLU A 148 7.77 10.38 -20.63
C GLU A 148 7.65 10.03 -22.12
N LEU A 149 7.26 8.80 -22.45
CA LEU A 149 7.11 8.38 -23.85
C LEU A 149 6.01 9.18 -24.60
N GLN A 150 4.93 9.55 -23.91
CA GLN A 150 3.84 10.32 -24.50
C GLN A 150 4.12 11.83 -24.59
N THR A 151 4.74 12.39 -23.55
CA THR A 151 4.85 13.85 -23.39
C THR A 151 6.25 14.39 -23.69
N GLY A 152 7.27 13.54 -23.65
CA GLY A 152 8.68 13.92 -23.74
C GLY A 152 9.19 14.68 -22.51
N GLN A 153 8.41 14.77 -21.42
CA GLN A 153 8.77 15.53 -20.22
C GLN A 153 9.16 14.59 -19.07
N HIS A 154 10.30 14.87 -18.45
CA HIS A 154 10.73 14.19 -17.23
C HIS A 154 10.07 14.87 -16.01
N GLN A 155 8.99 14.27 -15.49
CA GLN A 155 8.24 14.79 -14.34
C GLN A 155 8.27 13.84 -13.11
N GLU A 156 9.31 13.03 -12.95
CA GLU A 156 9.37 11.97 -11.92
C GLU A 156 9.06 12.48 -10.51
N GLY A 157 9.60 13.65 -10.16
CA GLY A 157 9.40 14.26 -8.84
C GLY A 157 7.93 14.54 -8.50
N MET A 158 7.10 14.85 -9.50
CA MET A 158 5.66 15.07 -9.30
C MET A 158 4.92 13.78 -9.00
N PHE A 159 5.25 12.69 -9.70
CA PHE A 159 4.67 11.36 -9.48
C PHE A 159 4.96 10.84 -8.07
N TYR A 160 6.22 10.94 -7.63
CA TYR A 160 6.61 10.54 -6.28
C TYR A 160 6.05 11.47 -5.21
N GLY A 161 6.05 12.79 -5.45
CA GLY A 161 5.51 13.78 -4.51
C GLY A 161 4.02 13.56 -4.23
N LEU A 162 3.22 13.34 -5.27
CA LEU A 162 1.79 13.04 -5.16
C LEU A 162 1.54 11.69 -4.46
N LEU A 163 2.37 10.68 -4.72
CA LEU A 163 2.25 9.37 -4.07
C LEU A 163 2.53 9.47 -2.57
N VAL A 164 3.59 10.18 -2.17
CA VAL A 164 3.92 10.40 -0.75
C VAL A 164 2.86 11.28 -0.07
N PHE A 165 2.30 12.25 -0.78
CA PHE A 165 1.16 13.02 -0.28
C PHE A 165 -0.04 12.11 -0.01
N ALA A 166 -0.41 11.24 -0.96
CA ALA A 166 -1.47 10.25 -0.79
C ALA A 166 -1.16 9.28 0.38
N GLN A 167 0.10 8.90 0.58
CA GLN A 167 0.54 8.09 1.70
C GLN A 167 0.27 8.77 3.05
N LYS A 168 0.62 10.05 3.18
CA LYS A 168 0.37 10.83 4.41
C LYS A 168 -1.12 10.98 4.67
N LEU A 169 -1.90 11.21 3.61
CA LEU A 169 -3.36 11.26 3.70
C LEU A 169 -3.92 9.91 4.19
N GLY A 170 -3.47 8.79 3.63
CA GLY A 170 -3.87 7.45 4.06
C GLY A 170 -3.50 7.14 5.51
N LEU A 171 -2.35 7.63 5.99
CA LEU A 171 -1.97 7.52 7.40
C LEU A 171 -2.93 8.28 8.32
N ALA A 172 -3.25 9.53 7.98
CA ALA A 172 -4.20 10.32 8.75
C ALA A 172 -5.60 9.69 8.73
N LEU A 173 -6.07 9.25 7.56
CA LEU A 173 -7.37 8.60 7.40
C LEU A 173 -7.47 7.28 8.16
N GLY A 174 -6.43 6.45 8.16
CA GLY A 174 -6.44 5.17 8.88
C GLY A 174 -6.62 5.36 10.38
N LEU A 175 -5.83 6.26 10.98
CA LEU A 175 -5.96 6.61 12.40
C LEU A 175 -7.30 7.26 12.71
N PHE A 176 -7.77 8.17 11.84
CA PHE A 176 -9.06 8.84 12.00
C PHE A 176 -10.23 7.85 11.97
N ILE A 177 -10.26 6.92 11.02
CA ILE A 177 -11.30 5.89 10.91
C ILE A 177 -11.35 5.04 12.16
N VAL A 178 -10.20 4.53 12.64
CA VAL A 178 -10.14 3.73 13.86
C VAL A 178 -10.66 4.54 15.06
N GLY A 179 -10.21 5.79 15.23
CA GLY A 179 -10.65 6.65 16.33
C GLY A 179 -12.15 6.94 16.30
N VAL A 180 -12.70 7.33 15.15
CA VAL A 180 -14.13 7.64 15.01
C VAL A 180 -15.00 6.40 15.21
N VAL A 181 -14.60 5.25 14.67
CA VAL A 181 -15.38 4.01 14.84
C VAL A 181 -15.38 3.60 16.30
N LEU A 182 -14.22 3.58 16.98
CA LEU A 182 -14.15 3.19 18.39
C LEU A 182 -14.91 4.17 19.29
N ALA A 183 -14.73 5.48 19.10
CA ALA A 183 -15.46 6.50 19.85
C ALA A 183 -16.98 6.40 19.63
N GLY A 184 -17.41 6.16 18.38
CA GLY A 184 -18.83 5.98 18.04
C GLY A 184 -19.44 4.70 18.61
N GLN A 185 -18.64 3.69 18.93
CA GLN A 185 -19.09 2.46 19.60
C GLN A 185 -18.98 2.51 21.14
N GLY A 186 -18.59 3.65 21.71
CA GLY A 186 -18.51 3.85 23.16
C GLY A 186 -17.25 3.25 23.79
N PHE A 187 -16.17 3.05 23.03
CA PHE A 187 -14.91 2.59 23.58
C PHE A 187 -14.35 3.60 24.59
N ASP A 188 -14.05 3.14 25.80
CA ASP A 188 -13.42 3.96 26.86
C ASP A 188 -12.18 3.27 27.39
N GLN A 189 -11.00 3.82 27.10
CA GLN A 189 -9.71 3.27 27.53
C GLN A 189 -9.53 3.10 29.05
N ASN A 190 -10.37 3.74 29.88
CA ASN A 190 -10.31 3.60 31.33
C ASN A 190 -11.10 2.39 31.87
N LEU A 191 -11.96 1.78 31.05
CA LEU A 191 -12.76 0.62 31.43
C LEU A 191 -11.97 -0.67 31.21
N THR A 192 -12.09 -1.60 32.16
CA THR A 192 -11.55 -2.96 32.01
C THR A 192 -12.23 -3.70 30.87
N VAL A 193 -11.60 -4.77 30.37
CA VAL A 193 -12.16 -5.59 29.27
C VAL A 193 -13.59 -6.08 29.56
N ALA A 194 -13.88 -6.45 30.81
CA ALA A 194 -15.22 -6.91 31.23
C ALA A 194 -16.27 -5.79 31.31
N GLN A 195 -15.85 -4.52 31.35
CA GLN A 195 -16.72 -3.34 31.44
C GLN A 195 -16.91 -2.66 30.08
N GLN A 196 -16.13 -3.04 29.06
CA GLN A 196 -16.29 -2.50 27.71
C GLN A 196 -17.65 -2.88 27.12
N PRO A 197 -18.30 -1.98 26.36
CA PRO A 197 -19.46 -2.34 25.55
C PRO A 197 -19.11 -3.48 24.57
N GLU A 198 -20.01 -4.45 24.43
CA GLU A 198 -19.84 -5.54 23.44
C GLU A 198 -19.67 -4.99 22.02
N SER A 199 -20.34 -3.87 21.71
CA SER A 199 -20.20 -3.13 20.45
C SER A 199 -18.77 -2.64 20.19
N ALA A 200 -18.07 -2.17 21.23
CA ALA A 200 -16.69 -1.67 21.12
C ALA A 200 -15.73 -2.84 20.85
N VAL A 201 -15.88 -3.95 21.58
CA VAL A 201 -15.07 -5.17 21.39
C VAL A 201 -15.31 -5.76 19.99
N PHE A 202 -16.57 -5.79 19.55
CA PHE A 202 -16.91 -6.22 18.19
C PHE A 202 -16.32 -5.30 17.12
N ALA A 203 -16.32 -3.99 17.33
CA ALA A 203 -15.67 -3.05 16.41
C ALA A 203 -14.16 -3.25 16.33
N ILE A 204 -13.47 -3.52 17.43
CA ILE A 204 -12.04 -3.89 17.40
C ILE A 204 -11.84 -5.11 16.49
N ARG A 205 -12.69 -6.13 16.66
CA ARG A 205 -12.65 -7.35 15.84
C ARG A 205 -12.89 -7.04 14.35
N LEU A 206 -13.85 -6.19 14.01
CA LEU A 206 -14.11 -5.79 12.62
C LEU A 206 -12.98 -4.97 12.01
N LEU A 207 -12.40 -4.04 12.78
CA LEU A 207 -11.35 -3.13 12.34
C LEU A 207 -10.02 -3.85 12.05
N ILE A 208 -9.72 -4.95 12.75
CA ILE A 208 -8.51 -5.75 12.46
C ILE A 208 -8.69 -6.75 11.32
N SER A 209 -9.92 -7.10 10.98
CA SER A 209 -10.24 -8.20 10.05
C SER A 209 -10.98 -7.71 8.80
N LEU A 210 -12.30 -7.58 8.88
CA LEU A 210 -13.18 -7.37 7.74
C LEU A 210 -12.93 -6.04 7.03
N LEU A 211 -12.68 -4.95 7.76
CA LEU A 211 -12.52 -3.65 7.14
C LEU A 211 -11.24 -3.59 6.28
N PRO A 212 -10.04 -3.91 6.81
CA PRO A 212 -8.85 -4.04 5.99
C PRO A 212 -8.97 -5.09 4.89
N ALA A 213 -9.62 -6.24 5.13
CA ALA A 213 -9.80 -7.27 4.11
C ALA A 213 -10.65 -6.75 2.94
N GLY A 214 -11.73 -6.02 3.23
CA GLY A 214 -12.58 -5.39 2.21
C GLY A 214 -11.82 -4.35 1.40
N LEU A 215 -10.97 -3.54 2.05
CA LEU A 215 -10.07 -2.62 1.34
C LEU A 215 -9.15 -3.39 0.40
N LEU A 216 -8.49 -4.45 0.86
CA LEU A 216 -7.60 -5.23 0.02
C LEU A 216 -8.30 -5.90 -1.15
N VAL A 217 -9.56 -6.32 -0.99
CA VAL A 217 -10.38 -6.81 -2.11
C VAL A 217 -10.57 -5.71 -3.16
N VAL A 218 -10.85 -4.47 -2.75
CA VAL A 218 -10.92 -3.33 -3.68
C VAL A 218 -9.57 -3.12 -4.37
N GLY A 219 -8.46 -3.20 -3.64
CA GLY A 219 -7.11 -3.14 -4.20
C GLY A 219 -6.83 -4.24 -5.24
N MET A 220 -7.25 -5.48 -4.96
CA MET A 220 -7.14 -6.61 -5.89
C MET A 220 -7.95 -6.39 -7.15
N VAL A 221 -9.18 -5.87 -7.02
CA VAL A 221 -10.03 -5.54 -8.18
C VAL A 221 -9.38 -4.46 -9.04
N LEU A 222 -8.86 -3.39 -8.43
CA LEU A 222 -8.13 -2.34 -9.16
C LEU A 222 -6.88 -2.89 -9.85
N ALA A 223 -6.12 -3.75 -9.17
CA ALA A 223 -4.95 -4.41 -9.75
C ALA A 223 -5.32 -5.35 -10.89
N PHE A 224 -6.46 -6.04 -10.82
CA PHE A 224 -6.93 -6.93 -11.88
C PHE A 224 -7.32 -6.15 -13.16
N PHE A 225 -7.97 -4.99 -13.00
CA PHE A 225 -8.31 -4.09 -14.11
C PHE A 225 -7.18 -3.15 -14.54
N PHE A 226 -5.96 -3.36 -14.02
CA PHE A 226 -4.83 -2.50 -14.35
C PHE A 226 -4.54 -2.53 -15.86
N PRO A 227 -4.54 -1.37 -16.53
CA PRO A 227 -4.57 -1.32 -17.99
C PRO A 227 -3.24 -1.64 -18.65
N ILE A 228 -2.12 -1.65 -17.90
CA ILE A 228 -0.80 -1.92 -18.48
C ILE A 228 -0.40 -3.37 -18.21
N THR A 229 -0.33 -4.15 -19.28
CA THR A 229 0.15 -5.53 -19.23
C THR A 229 1.68 -5.58 -19.18
N GLN A 230 2.23 -6.68 -18.65
CA GLN A 230 3.69 -6.90 -18.62
C GLN A 230 4.35 -6.80 -20.01
N GLN A 231 3.63 -7.17 -21.08
CA GLN A 231 4.09 -7.05 -22.46
C GLN A 231 4.18 -5.59 -22.93
N GLN A 232 3.18 -4.76 -22.58
CA GLN A 232 3.20 -3.34 -22.90
C GLN A 232 4.33 -2.62 -22.14
N HIS A 233 4.56 -2.96 -20.88
CA HIS A 233 5.71 -2.44 -20.12
C HIS A 233 7.05 -2.75 -20.80
N ALA A 234 7.26 -3.99 -21.23
CA ALA A 234 8.49 -4.39 -21.93
C ALA A 234 8.68 -3.64 -23.26
N ALA A 235 7.59 -3.41 -24.01
CA ALA A 235 7.63 -2.65 -25.25
C ALA A 235 7.99 -1.16 -25.03
N ILE A 236 7.37 -0.53 -24.03
CA ILE A 236 7.65 0.87 -23.64
C ILE A 236 9.13 1.04 -23.24
N ALA A 237 9.63 0.12 -22.41
CA ALA A 237 11.02 0.15 -21.95
C ALA A 237 12.01 -0.02 -23.12
N ALA A 238 11.73 -0.93 -24.06
CA ALA A 238 12.57 -1.15 -25.24
C ALA A 238 12.58 0.08 -26.16
N GLU A 239 11.44 0.73 -26.36
CA GLU A 239 11.33 1.92 -27.20
C GLU A 239 12.08 3.12 -26.58
N LEU A 240 11.96 3.34 -25.27
CA LEU A 240 12.72 4.37 -24.56
C LEU A 240 14.23 4.12 -24.63
N ALA A 241 14.67 2.87 -24.49
CA ALA A 241 16.09 2.52 -24.63
C ALA A 241 16.62 2.84 -26.03
N GLN A 242 15.85 2.55 -27.08
CA GLN A 242 16.21 2.92 -28.46
C GLN A 242 16.25 4.44 -28.68
N ARG A 243 15.29 5.20 -28.13
CA ARG A 243 15.28 6.67 -28.21
C ARG A 243 16.47 7.30 -27.49
N ARG A 244 16.85 6.76 -26.32
CA ARG A 244 18.03 7.22 -25.56
C ARG A 244 19.34 6.90 -26.29
N ALA A 245 19.45 5.72 -26.91
CA ALA A 245 20.60 5.35 -27.72
C ALA A 245 20.76 6.25 -28.97
N THR A 246 19.68 6.44 -29.75
CA THR A 246 19.70 7.28 -30.95
C THR A 246 19.80 8.77 -30.66
N GLY A 247 19.28 9.24 -29.51
CA GLY A 247 19.47 10.61 -29.04
C GLY A 247 20.90 10.93 -28.61
N ASN A 248 21.63 9.94 -28.09
CA ASN A 248 23.06 10.07 -27.76
C ASN A 248 23.95 10.05 -29.02
N GLU A 249 23.55 9.38 -30.11
CA GLU A 249 24.30 9.39 -31.38
C GLU A 249 24.16 10.71 -32.16
N ARG A 250 23.21 11.58 -31.78
CA ARG A 250 23.03 12.91 -32.39
C ARG A 250 23.68 14.06 -31.60
N ARG A 251 24.36 13.76 -30.49
CA ARG A 251 25.17 14.71 -29.70
C ARG A 251 26.65 14.50 -29.97
#